data_AF-A0A3D0UJP8-F1
#
_entry.id   AF-A0A3D0UJP8-F1
#
_cell.length_a   1.000
_cell.length_b   1.000
_cell.length_c   1.000
_cell.angle_alpha   90.00
_cell.angle_beta   90.00
_cell.angle_gamma   90.00
#
_symmetry.space_group_name_H-M   'P 1'
#
loop_
_entity.id
_entity.type
_entity.pdbx_description
1 polymer ?
#
loop_
_entity_poly.entity_id
_entity_poly.type
_entity_poly.pdbx_seq_one_letter_code
_entity_poly.pdbx_strand_id
1 'polypeptide(L)'
;MIWSGNRYRNLFFPAWVAVLLLLMAAGVVGAFLVFTRGLVVTNLSDLVPWGLWITIDLSAIALSAGAFLLSAAVYLLGLKQFQPVARTAVFVGIIGYSIAMLMLLMDIGRPDRFWHAITYWNIHSPLWEVTMCVCLYFTVLLLEVIPIFGHSDIMQRRWPRLAGHMSKVHYLAPILAVLGLGLSMLHQSSLGATYGVLKARPIWYRPGLAVLFIVSAMVAGPALTVLASKVAARFTPRARINEELLDHISRFIGWALVAYLYFRFWDVLAMS
;
A
#
# COMPACT_ATOMS: atom_id res chain seq x y z
N MET A 1 29.91 17.85 -23.07
CA MET A 1 29.11 18.71 -23.96
C MET A 1 28.32 17.81 -24.92
N ILE A 2 27.17 17.27 -24.49
CA ILE A 2 26.28 16.44 -25.33
C ILE A 2 24.84 16.85 -24.99
N TRP A 3 24.50 18.07 -25.38
CA TRP A 3 23.13 18.58 -25.46
C TRP A 3 22.99 19.19 -26.86
N SER A 4 22.87 18.34 -27.86
CA SER A 4 22.57 18.74 -29.22
C SER A 4 21.82 17.62 -29.90
N GLY A 5 20.59 17.91 -30.34
CA GLY A 5 19.92 17.11 -31.38
C GLY A 5 18.76 16.23 -30.95
N ASN A 6 17.72 16.77 -30.32
CA ASN A 6 16.34 16.43 -30.74
C ASN A 6 15.33 17.49 -30.28
N ARG A 7 14.90 18.35 -31.21
CA ARG A 7 13.92 19.43 -30.98
C ARG A 7 12.47 18.92 -30.97
N TYR A 8 12.26 17.61 -31.20
CA TYR A 8 11.04 16.88 -30.85
C TYR A 8 11.08 16.50 -29.36
N ARG A 9 11.07 17.50 -28.47
CA ARG A 9 10.86 17.30 -27.02
C ARG A 9 9.46 16.73 -26.83
N ASN A 10 9.36 15.42 -26.61
CA ASN A 10 8.15 14.66 -26.27
C ASN A 10 7.09 15.50 -25.53
N LEU A 11 6.12 16.09 -26.24
CA LEU A 11 4.97 16.82 -25.66
C LEU A 11 4.18 15.94 -24.70
N PHE A 12 4.29 14.62 -24.85
CA PHE A 12 3.71 13.61 -23.98
C PHE A 12 4.13 13.75 -22.52
N PHE A 13 5.42 13.97 -22.22
CA PHE A 13 5.89 14.08 -20.83
C PHE A 13 5.35 15.31 -20.09
N PRO A 14 5.47 16.56 -20.62
CA PRO A 14 4.89 17.72 -19.96
C PRO A 14 3.35 17.67 -19.96
N ALA A 15 2.69 17.10 -20.98
CA ALA A 15 1.25 16.90 -20.95
C ALA A 15 0.82 15.93 -19.84
N TRP A 16 1.54 14.81 -19.68
CA TRP A 16 1.31 13.86 -18.61
C TRP A 16 1.53 14.49 -17.22
N VAL A 17 2.61 15.26 -17.05
CA VAL A 17 2.85 16.02 -15.81
C VAL A 17 1.74 17.04 -15.55
N ALA A 18 1.27 17.75 -16.58
CA ALA A 18 0.18 18.72 -16.43
C ALA A 18 -1.14 18.06 -15.99
N VAL A 19 -1.47 16.89 -16.57
CA VAL A 19 -2.64 16.10 -16.14
C VAL A 19 -2.50 15.68 -14.68
N LEU A 20 -1.33 15.18 -14.26
CA LEU A 20 -1.11 14.81 -12.85
C LEU A 20 -1.23 16.01 -11.91
N LEU A 21 -0.68 17.17 -12.28
CA LEU A 21 -0.81 18.39 -11.48
C LEU A 21 -2.26 18.85 -11.36
N LEU A 22 -3.05 18.72 -12.43
CA LEU A 22 -4.47 19.05 -12.41
C LEU A 22 -5.25 18.09 -11.49
N LEU A 23 -4.95 16.79 -11.54
CA LEU A 23 -5.55 15.80 -10.64
C LEU A 23 -5.15 16.05 -9.18
N MET A 24 -3.89 16.39 -8.91
CA MET A 24 -3.43 16.77 -7.57
C MET A 24 -4.14 18.04 -7.08
N ALA A 25 -4.30 19.06 -7.92
CA ALA A 25 -5.02 20.28 -7.58
C ALA A 25 -6.49 19.97 -7.25
N ALA A 26 -7.16 19.12 -8.03
CA ALA A 26 -8.51 18.65 -7.74
C ALA A 26 -8.58 17.92 -6.39
N GLY A 27 -7.60 17.07 -6.08
CA GLY A 27 -7.48 16.39 -4.79
C GLY A 27 -7.32 17.35 -3.62
N VAL A 28 -6.48 18.38 -3.76
CA VAL A 28 -6.29 19.44 -2.74
C VAL A 28 -7.56 20.24 -2.52
N VAL A 29 -8.28 20.59 -3.60
CA VAL A 29 -9.58 21.26 -3.49
C VAL A 29 -10.59 20.36 -2.76
N GLY A 30 -10.63 19.07 -3.09
CA GLY A 30 -11.47 18.09 -2.39
C GLY A 30 -11.14 18.02 -0.89
N ALA A 31 -9.86 17.92 -0.54
CA ALA A 31 -9.41 17.91 0.86
C ALA A 31 -9.80 19.20 1.59
N PHE A 32 -9.62 20.35 0.96
CA PHE A 32 -10.01 21.64 1.53
C PHE A 32 -11.52 21.71 1.80
N LEU A 33 -12.35 21.24 0.88
CA LEU A 33 -13.80 21.19 1.06
C LEU A 33 -14.22 20.26 2.20
N VAL A 34 -13.61 19.08 2.32
CA VAL A 34 -13.88 18.13 3.40
C VAL A 34 -13.49 18.71 4.75
N PHE A 35 -12.32 19.34 4.88
CA PHE A 35 -11.88 19.93 6.15
C PHE A 35 -12.65 21.19 6.55
N THR A 36 -13.21 21.94 5.61
CA THR A 36 -13.97 23.18 5.91
C THR A 36 -15.46 22.94 6.10
N ARG A 37 -16.07 22.07 5.30
CA ARG A 37 -17.51 21.79 5.31
C ARG A 37 -17.86 20.49 6.04
N GLY A 38 -16.86 19.69 6.43
CA GLY A 38 -17.04 18.38 7.04
C GLY A 38 -17.42 17.30 6.02
N LEU A 39 -17.69 16.09 6.52
CA LEU A 39 -18.02 14.91 5.71
C LEU A 39 -19.36 15.02 4.97
N VAL A 40 -20.17 16.07 5.17
CA VAL A 40 -21.44 16.23 4.47
C VAL A 40 -21.28 16.29 2.94
N VAL A 41 -20.10 16.72 2.46
CA VAL A 41 -19.81 16.84 1.01
C VAL A 41 -19.54 15.50 0.33
N THR A 42 -19.38 14.42 1.09
CA THR A 42 -18.98 13.10 0.58
C THR A 42 -20.18 12.19 0.27
N ASN A 43 -21.41 12.70 0.45
CA ASN A 43 -22.67 11.98 0.24
C ASN A 43 -22.80 10.69 1.07
N LEU A 44 -22.14 10.65 2.23
CA LEU A 44 -22.31 9.60 3.23
C LEU A 44 -23.68 9.76 3.92
N SER A 45 -24.22 8.63 4.39
CA SER A 45 -25.46 8.59 5.15
C SER A 45 -25.31 7.66 6.35
N ASP A 46 -26.22 7.74 7.31
CA ASP A 46 -26.24 6.79 8.45
C ASP A 46 -26.40 5.33 7.97
N LEU A 47 -27.02 5.15 6.80
CA LEU A 47 -27.15 3.86 6.13
C LEU A 47 -25.88 3.43 5.38
N VAL A 48 -24.99 4.34 4.97
CA VAL A 48 -23.73 4.00 4.29
C VAL A 48 -22.64 4.91 4.85
N PRO A 49 -22.05 4.55 6.01
CA PRO A 49 -21.09 5.40 6.72
C PRO A 49 -19.70 5.35 6.09
N TRP A 50 -19.39 4.30 5.32
CA TRP A 50 -18.13 4.14 4.59
C TRP A 50 -18.40 4.14 3.10
N GLY A 51 -17.82 5.12 2.42
CA GLY A 51 -18.02 5.36 1.00
C GLY A 51 -16.71 5.25 0.22
N LEU A 52 -16.48 6.24 -0.64
CA LEU A 52 -15.36 6.22 -1.57
C LEU A 52 -14.00 6.23 -0.86
N TRP A 53 -13.85 7.00 0.23
CA TRP A 53 -12.58 7.14 0.95
C TRP A 53 -12.08 5.80 1.48
N ILE A 54 -12.90 5.09 2.27
CA ILE A 54 -12.56 3.76 2.79
C ILE A 54 -12.39 2.73 1.67
N THR A 55 -13.16 2.82 0.58
CA THR A 55 -13.02 1.87 -0.54
C THR A 55 -11.65 2.02 -1.23
N ILE A 56 -11.22 3.26 -1.47
CA ILE A 56 -9.90 3.55 -2.05
C ILE A 56 -8.80 3.16 -1.07
N ASP A 57 -8.96 3.47 0.21
CA ASP A 57 -8.04 3.10 1.28
C ASP A 57 -7.77 1.59 1.29
N LEU A 58 -8.81 0.78 1.44
CA LEU A 58 -8.71 -0.69 1.49
C LEU A 58 -8.09 -1.26 0.21
N SER A 59 -8.47 -0.71 -0.94
CA SER A 59 -7.91 -1.12 -2.23
C SER A 59 -6.42 -0.80 -2.31
N ALA A 60 -6.01 0.41 -1.92
CA ALA A 60 -4.62 0.84 -1.96
C ALA A 60 -3.73 0.00 -1.02
N ILE A 61 -4.21 -0.34 0.18
CA ILE A 61 -3.49 -1.20 1.11
C ILE A 61 -3.39 -2.63 0.56
N ALA A 62 -4.48 -3.20 0.04
CA ALA A 62 -4.46 -4.55 -0.54
C ALA A 62 -3.49 -4.64 -1.74
N LEU A 63 -3.49 -3.62 -2.60
CA LEU A 63 -2.56 -3.49 -3.72
C LEU A 63 -1.10 -3.26 -3.29
N SER A 64 -0.89 -2.73 -2.08
CA SER A 64 0.45 -2.50 -1.50
C SER A 64 1.04 -3.73 -0.83
N ALA A 65 0.22 -4.72 -0.47
CA ALA A 65 0.65 -5.90 0.29
C ALA A 65 1.72 -6.76 -0.43
N GLY A 66 1.87 -6.60 -1.74
CA GLY A 66 2.90 -7.26 -2.54
C GLY A 66 4.33 -6.91 -2.10
N ALA A 67 4.53 -5.71 -1.54
CA ALA A 67 5.82 -5.29 -0.97
C ALA A 67 6.34 -6.28 0.06
N PHE A 68 5.52 -6.64 1.05
CA PHE A 68 5.93 -7.51 2.15
C PHE A 68 6.00 -8.96 1.72
N LEU A 69 5.06 -9.42 0.88
CA LEU A 69 5.08 -10.80 0.41
C LEU A 69 6.36 -11.09 -0.39
N LEU A 70 6.75 -10.18 -1.28
CA LEU A 70 7.96 -10.33 -2.08
C LEU A 70 9.24 -10.04 -1.28
N SER A 71 9.23 -9.06 -0.37
CA SER A 71 10.36 -8.83 0.54
C SER A 71 10.58 -10.00 1.49
N ALA A 72 9.51 -10.60 2.04
CA ALA A 72 9.58 -11.81 2.84
C ALA A 72 10.13 -12.99 2.03
N ALA A 73 9.69 -13.17 0.78
CA ALA A 73 10.25 -14.19 -0.09
C ALA A 73 11.77 -14.02 -0.31
N VAL A 74 12.26 -12.78 -0.44
CA VAL A 74 13.70 -12.50 -0.61
C VAL A 74 14.48 -12.69 0.69
N TYR A 75 14.01 -12.10 1.80
CA TYR A 75 14.78 -12.01 3.04
C TYR A 75 14.58 -13.22 3.97
N LEU A 76 13.39 -13.81 4.04
CA LEU A 76 13.09 -14.96 4.88
C LEU A 76 13.32 -16.29 4.17
N LEU A 77 12.84 -16.42 2.93
CA LEU A 77 13.01 -17.66 2.16
C LEU A 77 14.35 -17.70 1.40
N GLY A 78 15.15 -16.63 1.47
CA GLY A 78 16.45 -16.55 0.83
C GLY A 78 16.40 -16.52 -0.71
N LEU A 79 15.23 -16.25 -1.31
CA LEU A 79 15.03 -16.30 -2.75
C LEU A 79 15.55 -15.01 -3.42
N LYS A 80 16.89 -14.88 -3.48
CA LYS A 80 17.58 -13.68 -4.00
C LYS A 80 17.18 -13.30 -5.43
N GLN A 81 16.69 -14.24 -6.22
CA GLN A 81 16.19 -14.00 -7.57
C GLN A 81 15.03 -12.99 -7.61
N PHE A 82 14.21 -12.88 -6.55
CA PHE A 82 13.07 -11.95 -6.48
C PHE A 82 13.48 -10.51 -6.12
N GLN A 83 14.74 -10.26 -5.77
CA GLN A 83 15.20 -8.96 -5.28
C GLN A 83 14.88 -7.78 -6.22
N PRO A 84 15.01 -7.87 -7.56
CA PRO A 84 14.64 -6.77 -8.46
C PRO A 84 13.13 -6.44 -8.41
N VAL A 85 12.29 -7.47 -8.30
CA VAL A 85 10.83 -7.29 -8.25
C VAL A 85 10.40 -6.82 -6.87
N ALA A 86 11.03 -7.31 -5.80
CA ALA A 86 10.79 -6.84 -4.43
C ALA A 86 11.06 -5.33 -4.28
N ARG A 87 12.11 -4.79 -4.91
CA ARG A 87 12.35 -3.32 -4.92
C ARG A 87 11.21 -2.54 -5.56
N THR A 88 10.65 -3.06 -6.65
CA THR A 88 9.48 -2.46 -7.31
C THR A 88 8.25 -2.58 -6.42
N ALA A 89 8.09 -3.72 -5.74
CA ALA A 89 7.01 -3.97 -4.80
C ALA A 89 7.04 -2.98 -3.63
N VAL A 90 8.21 -2.75 -3.03
CA VAL A 90 8.41 -1.75 -1.95
C VAL A 90 8.03 -0.35 -2.43
N PHE A 91 8.42 0.04 -3.65
CA PHE A 91 8.03 1.33 -4.22
C PHE A 91 6.50 1.47 -4.39
N VAL A 92 5.85 0.44 -4.94
CA VAL A 92 4.38 0.38 -5.04
C VAL A 92 3.74 0.44 -3.66
N GLY A 93 4.32 -0.28 -2.68
CA GLY A 93 3.86 -0.29 -1.30
C GLY A 93 3.91 1.07 -0.62
N ILE A 94 4.98 1.85 -0.85
CA ILE A 94 5.10 3.22 -0.33
C ILE A 94 4.00 4.12 -0.90
N ILE A 95 3.75 4.03 -2.21
CA ILE A 95 2.72 4.84 -2.86
C ILE A 95 1.34 4.46 -2.32
N GLY A 96 1.00 3.17 -2.31
CA GLY A 96 -0.34 2.76 -1.90
C GLY A 96 -0.60 2.98 -0.40
N TYR A 97 0.39 2.84 0.48
CA TYR A 97 0.23 3.27 1.89
C TYR A 97 0.13 4.78 2.06
N SER A 98 0.82 5.56 1.22
CA SER A 98 0.65 7.02 1.26
C SER A 98 -0.77 7.42 0.83
N ILE A 99 -1.32 6.75 -0.18
CA ILE A 99 -2.72 6.94 -0.60
C ILE A 99 -3.66 6.55 0.55
N ALA A 100 -3.48 5.38 1.14
CA ALA A 100 -4.27 4.89 2.27
C ALA A 100 -4.31 5.90 3.42
N MET A 101 -3.15 6.37 3.88
CA MET A 101 -3.05 7.39 4.92
C MET A 101 -3.79 8.69 4.59
N LEU A 102 -3.70 9.15 3.34
CA LEU A 102 -4.42 10.34 2.90
C LEU A 102 -5.93 10.12 2.89
N MET A 103 -6.39 8.96 2.40
CA MET A 103 -7.83 8.63 2.38
C MET A 103 -8.38 8.50 3.81
N LEU A 104 -7.65 7.85 4.72
CA LEU A 104 -8.02 7.74 6.13
C LEU A 104 -8.13 9.12 6.79
N LEU A 105 -7.21 10.04 6.49
CA LEU A 105 -7.26 11.40 7.00
C LEU A 105 -8.49 12.17 6.49
N MET A 106 -8.93 11.91 5.24
CA MET A 106 -10.14 12.53 4.68
C MET A 106 -11.43 11.90 5.23
N ASP A 107 -11.41 10.62 5.60
CA ASP A 107 -12.60 9.92 6.10
C ASP A 107 -12.91 10.27 7.57
N ILE A 108 -11.89 10.62 8.36
CA ILE A 108 -12.06 10.96 9.77
C ILE A 108 -12.62 12.38 9.91
N GLY A 109 -13.82 12.50 10.49
CA GLY A 109 -14.47 13.80 10.70
C GLY A 109 -13.77 14.74 11.70
N ARG A 110 -12.89 14.21 12.56
CA ARG A 110 -12.08 14.96 13.54
C ARG A 110 -10.61 14.53 13.53
N PRO A 111 -9.84 14.92 12.50
CA PRO A 111 -8.44 14.51 12.36
C PRO A 111 -7.56 15.06 13.50
N ASP A 112 -7.98 16.16 14.14
CA ASP A 112 -7.34 16.75 15.32
C ASP A 112 -7.21 15.76 16.49
N ARG A 113 -8.11 14.78 16.56
CA ARG A 113 -8.13 13.76 17.63
C ARG A 113 -7.45 12.46 17.26
N PHE A 114 -6.83 12.34 16.09
CA PHE A 114 -6.23 11.09 15.63
C PHE A 114 -5.23 10.49 16.65
N TRP A 115 -4.48 11.34 17.35
CA TRP A 115 -3.53 10.92 18.37
C TRP A 115 -4.16 10.19 19.58
N HIS A 116 -5.47 10.39 19.83
CA HIS A 116 -6.15 9.75 20.96
C HIS A 116 -6.13 8.23 20.86
N ALA A 117 -6.14 7.66 19.64
CA ALA A 117 -6.05 6.21 19.48
C ALA A 117 -4.75 5.63 20.03
N ILE A 118 -3.65 6.41 19.96
CA ILE A 118 -2.32 6.02 20.44
C ILE A 118 -2.22 6.12 21.96
N THR A 119 -2.88 7.09 22.57
CA THR A 119 -2.83 7.31 24.03
C THR A 119 -3.89 6.52 24.79
N TYR A 120 -5.12 6.44 24.27
CA TYR A 120 -6.27 5.81 24.92
C TYR A 120 -6.60 4.48 24.25
N TRP A 121 -6.09 3.40 24.84
CA TRP A 121 -6.12 2.07 24.24
C TRP A 121 -7.50 1.42 24.38
N ASN A 122 -8.05 0.92 23.27
CA ASN A 122 -9.26 0.09 23.28
C ASN A 122 -9.04 -1.21 22.52
N ILE A 123 -8.46 -2.18 23.22
CA ILE A 123 -8.02 -3.49 22.70
C ILE A 123 -9.20 -4.36 22.20
N HIS A 124 -10.43 -4.05 22.60
CA HIS A 124 -11.63 -4.76 22.16
C HIS A 124 -12.17 -4.25 20.82
N SER A 125 -11.66 -3.13 20.32
CA SER A 125 -12.10 -2.54 19.05
C SER A 125 -11.18 -2.96 17.90
N PRO A 126 -11.70 -3.64 16.87
CA PRO A 126 -10.95 -3.94 15.66
C PRO A 126 -10.38 -2.69 14.98
N LEU A 127 -11.11 -1.57 15.02
CA LEU A 127 -10.64 -0.29 14.46
C LEU A 127 -9.43 0.28 15.21
N TRP A 128 -9.32 0.04 16.51
CA TRP A 128 -8.14 0.44 17.28
C TRP A 128 -6.92 -0.39 16.86
N GLU A 129 -7.09 -1.70 16.70
CA GLU A 129 -6.02 -2.59 16.22
C GLU A 129 -5.56 -2.19 14.82
N VAL A 130 -6.50 -1.91 13.90
CA VAL A 130 -6.20 -1.38 12.56
C VAL A 130 -5.40 -0.08 12.66
N THR A 131 -5.81 0.86 13.51
CA THR A 131 -5.11 2.14 13.69
C THR A 131 -3.68 1.94 14.22
N MET A 132 -3.49 1.07 15.20
CA MET A 132 -2.14 0.73 15.70
C MET A 132 -1.28 0.09 14.62
N CYS A 133 -1.84 -0.86 13.87
CA CYS A 133 -1.13 -1.52 12.79
C CYS A 133 -0.68 -0.52 11.73
N VAL A 134 -1.56 0.40 11.30
CA VAL A 134 -1.22 1.45 10.33
C VAL A 134 -0.09 2.36 10.85
N CYS A 135 -0.15 2.82 12.11
CA CYS A 135 0.88 3.67 12.71
C CYS A 135 2.24 2.98 12.83
N LEU A 136 2.26 1.76 13.37
CA LEU A 136 3.49 0.96 13.51
C LEU A 136 4.05 0.61 12.14
N TYR A 137 3.19 0.26 11.21
CA TYR A 137 3.57 -0.05 9.85
C TYR A 137 4.17 1.16 9.14
N PHE A 138 3.56 2.34 9.25
CA PHE A 138 4.10 3.57 8.67
C PHE A 138 5.51 3.85 9.21
N THR A 139 5.75 3.55 10.50
CA THR A 139 7.08 3.64 11.10
C THR A 139 8.07 2.65 10.48
N VAL A 140 7.68 1.39 10.27
CA VAL A 140 8.53 0.39 9.59
C VAL A 140 8.87 0.82 8.17
N LEU A 141 7.88 1.32 7.43
CA LEU A 141 8.06 1.82 6.06
C LEU A 141 9.05 3.00 6.03
N LEU A 142 8.92 3.96 6.95
CA LEU A 142 9.88 5.06 7.06
C LEU A 142 11.30 4.55 7.35
N LEU A 143 11.46 3.57 8.25
CA LEU A 143 12.74 2.95 8.54
C LEU A 143 13.34 2.23 7.32
N GLU A 144 12.51 1.60 6.48
CA GLU A 144 12.96 0.93 5.26
C GLU A 144 13.43 1.93 4.17
N VAL A 145 12.83 3.12 4.12
CA VAL A 145 13.16 4.17 3.15
C VAL A 145 14.35 5.03 3.60
N ILE A 146 14.58 5.19 4.90
CA ILE A 146 15.68 5.99 5.47
C ILE A 146 17.07 5.68 4.84
N PRO A 147 17.48 4.40 4.66
CA PRO A 147 18.74 4.06 4.00
C PRO A 147 18.87 4.66 2.59
N ILE A 148 17.77 4.69 1.82
CA ILE A 148 17.76 5.22 0.45
C ILE A 148 18.14 6.71 0.46
N PHE A 149 17.61 7.49 1.41
CA PHE A 149 17.99 8.89 1.59
C PHE A 149 19.42 9.05 2.12
N GLY A 150 19.86 8.16 3.02
CA GLY A 150 21.25 8.14 3.52
C GLY A 150 22.29 7.89 2.43
N HIS A 151 21.93 7.14 1.38
CA HIS A 151 22.78 6.89 0.21
C HIS A 151 22.73 7.99 -0.85
N SER A 152 21.92 9.04 -0.67
CA SER A 152 21.86 10.14 -1.64
C SER A 152 23.11 11.03 -1.59
N ASP A 153 23.65 11.39 -2.77
CA ASP A 153 24.86 12.21 -2.90
C ASP A 153 24.77 13.54 -2.15
N ILE A 154 23.56 14.12 -2.10
CA ILE A 154 23.27 15.38 -1.41
C ILE A 154 23.42 15.22 0.10
N MET A 155 22.90 14.13 0.66
CA MET A 155 22.93 13.88 2.11
C MET A 155 24.35 13.53 2.57
N GLN A 156 25.08 12.71 1.81
CA GLN A 156 26.47 12.36 2.11
C GLN A 156 27.40 13.58 2.07
N ARG A 157 27.18 14.49 1.11
CA ARG A 157 27.99 15.70 0.95
C ARG A 157 27.68 16.77 2.00
N ARG A 158 26.41 16.92 2.41
CA ARG A 158 26.03 17.92 3.41
C ARG A 158 26.21 17.42 4.84
N TRP A 159 25.76 16.22 5.19
CA TRP A 159 25.78 15.67 6.55
C TRP A 159 26.30 14.21 6.60
N PRO A 160 27.63 14.01 6.55
CA PRO A 160 28.23 12.67 6.44
C PRO A 160 27.95 11.77 7.66
N ARG A 161 27.87 12.35 8.87
CA ARG A 161 27.57 11.59 10.11
C ARG A 161 26.14 11.08 10.15
N LEU A 162 25.17 11.88 9.71
CA LEU A 162 23.76 11.49 9.63
C LEU A 162 23.54 10.47 8.52
N ALA A 163 24.16 10.66 7.35
CA ALA A 163 24.14 9.68 6.26
C ALA A 163 24.63 8.30 6.72
N GLY A 164 25.73 8.25 7.50
CA GLY A 164 26.27 7.01 8.06
C GLY A 164 25.36 6.32 9.09
N HIS A 165 24.53 7.06 9.84
CA HIS A 165 23.53 6.45 10.72
C HIS A 165 22.33 5.92 9.93
N MET A 166 21.87 6.66 8.92
CA MET A 166 20.74 6.26 8.06
C MET A 166 21.08 5.01 7.24
N SER A 167 22.31 4.89 6.73
CA SER A 167 22.73 3.70 5.98
C SER A 167 22.82 2.44 6.83
N LYS A 168 23.10 2.57 8.14
CA LYS A 168 23.15 1.43 9.08
C LYS A 168 21.77 0.81 9.32
N VAL A 169 20.68 1.54 9.09
CA VAL A 169 19.32 0.98 9.19
C VAL A 169 19.11 -0.16 8.18
N HIS A 170 19.88 -0.21 7.09
CA HIS A 170 19.85 -1.34 6.15
C HIS A 170 20.18 -2.69 6.81
N TYR A 171 21.02 -2.72 7.85
CA TYR A 171 21.29 -3.97 8.59
C TYR A 171 20.06 -4.51 9.31
N LEU A 172 19.09 -3.65 9.62
CA LEU A 172 17.81 -4.03 10.22
C LEU A 172 16.77 -4.48 9.17
N ALA A 173 17.07 -4.38 7.86
CA ALA A 173 16.12 -4.70 6.80
C ALA A 173 15.47 -6.10 6.93
N PRO A 174 16.19 -7.17 7.31
CA PRO A 174 15.54 -8.48 7.52
C PRO A 174 14.52 -8.45 8.67
N ILE A 175 14.85 -7.77 9.78
CA ILE A 175 13.96 -7.64 10.94
C ILE A 175 12.74 -6.78 10.57
N LEU A 176 12.96 -5.67 9.87
CA LEU A 176 11.89 -4.81 9.38
C LEU A 176 10.98 -5.53 8.38
N ALA A 177 11.51 -6.42 7.54
CA ALA A 177 10.71 -7.23 6.64
C ALA A 177 9.80 -8.21 7.40
N VAL A 178 10.31 -8.84 8.48
CA VAL A 178 9.50 -9.72 9.35
C VAL A 178 8.41 -8.95 10.08
N LEU A 179 8.78 -7.83 10.69
CA LEU A 179 7.82 -6.97 11.39
C LEU A 179 6.78 -6.41 10.43
N GLY A 180 7.20 -5.95 9.25
CA GLY A 180 6.30 -5.46 8.20
C GLY A 180 5.35 -6.53 7.70
N LEU A 181 5.82 -7.77 7.48
CA LEU A 181 4.96 -8.90 7.12
C LEU A 181 3.94 -9.20 8.22
N GLY A 182 4.38 -9.30 9.47
CA GLY A 182 3.50 -9.56 10.62
C GLY A 182 2.44 -8.48 10.80
N LEU A 183 2.85 -7.21 10.80
CA LEU A 183 1.94 -6.06 10.89
C LEU A 183 0.98 -6.00 9.70
N SER A 184 1.44 -6.32 8.49
CA SER A 184 0.57 -6.39 7.31
C SER A 184 -0.49 -7.49 7.43
N MET A 185 -0.13 -8.67 7.95
CA MET A 185 -1.09 -9.77 8.15
C MET A 185 -2.10 -9.44 9.24
N LEU A 186 -1.63 -8.89 10.38
CA LEU A 186 -2.51 -8.42 11.46
C LEU A 186 -3.48 -7.38 10.94
N HIS A 187 -2.98 -6.36 10.24
CA HIS A 187 -3.79 -5.31 9.65
C HIS A 187 -4.90 -5.85 8.72
N GLN A 188 -4.56 -6.73 7.77
CA GLN A 188 -5.54 -7.33 6.85
C GLN A 188 -6.57 -8.21 7.59
N SER A 189 -6.13 -8.93 8.62
CA SER A 189 -7.01 -9.74 9.45
C SER A 189 -7.99 -8.88 10.25
N SER A 190 -7.51 -7.82 10.92
CA SER A 190 -8.33 -6.91 11.73
C SER A 190 -9.28 -6.07 10.87
N LEU A 191 -8.86 -5.69 9.66
CA LEU A 191 -9.76 -5.09 8.67
C LEU A 191 -10.91 -6.03 8.32
N GLY A 192 -10.62 -7.28 7.92
CA GLY A 192 -11.68 -8.24 7.61
C GLY A 192 -12.54 -8.58 8.84
N ALA A 193 -11.96 -8.61 10.05
CA ALA A 193 -12.70 -8.74 11.30
C ALA A 193 -13.62 -7.55 11.56
N THR A 194 -13.22 -6.33 11.22
CA THR A 194 -14.05 -5.11 11.33
C THR A 194 -15.34 -5.27 10.54
N TYR A 195 -15.28 -5.82 9.33
CA TYR A 195 -16.48 -6.15 8.54
C TYR A 195 -17.23 -7.36 9.14
N GLY A 196 -16.50 -8.35 9.64
CA GLY A 196 -17.04 -9.56 10.27
C GLY A 196 -17.79 -9.34 11.58
N VAL A 197 -17.61 -8.21 12.29
CA VAL A 197 -18.32 -7.92 13.56
C VAL A 197 -19.56 -7.03 13.37
N LEU A 198 -19.81 -6.52 12.16
CA LEU A 198 -20.96 -5.67 11.86
C LEU A 198 -22.25 -6.49 11.72
N LYS A 199 -22.72 -7.06 12.84
CA LYS A 199 -23.93 -7.90 12.94
C LYS A 199 -25.18 -7.26 12.33
N ALA A 200 -25.25 -5.93 12.30
CA ALA A 200 -26.37 -5.18 11.73
C ALA A 200 -26.43 -5.18 10.19
N ARG A 201 -25.43 -5.73 9.49
CA ARG A 201 -25.35 -5.73 8.02
C ARG A 201 -25.08 -7.15 7.49
N PRO A 202 -26.12 -7.91 7.10
CA PRO A 202 -26.02 -9.33 6.72
C PRO A 202 -25.04 -9.61 5.57
N ILE A 203 -24.84 -8.66 4.65
CA ILE A 203 -23.89 -8.82 3.54
C ILE A 203 -22.42 -8.76 4.05
N TRP A 204 -22.17 -8.01 5.13
CA TRP A 204 -20.83 -7.77 5.68
C TRP A 204 -20.49 -8.71 6.83
N TYR A 205 -21.47 -9.15 7.61
CA TYR A 205 -21.25 -10.07 8.74
C TYR A 205 -20.83 -11.47 8.24
N ARG A 206 -19.53 -11.76 8.33
CA ARG A 206 -18.93 -13.02 7.85
C ARG A 206 -17.72 -13.38 8.71
N PRO A 207 -17.72 -14.55 9.36
CA PRO A 207 -16.54 -15.06 10.07
C PRO A 207 -15.31 -15.24 9.15
N GLY A 208 -15.54 -15.54 7.86
CA GLY A 208 -14.48 -15.81 6.88
C GLY A 208 -13.86 -14.58 6.20
N LEU A 209 -14.37 -13.37 6.43
CA LEU A 209 -13.87 -12.18 5.71
C LEU A 209 -12.41 -11.88 6.02
N ALA A 210 -11.95 -12.06 7.26
CA ALA A 210 -10.53 -11.87 7.62
C ALA A 210 -9.59 -12.67 6.71
N VAL A 211 -9.93 -13.93 6.43
CA VAL A 211 -9.15 -14.80 5.55
C VAL A 211 -9.24 -14.32 4.10
N LEU A 212 -10.44 -13.98 3.62
CA LEU A 212 -10.63 -13.49 2.25
C LEU A 212 -9.88 -12.18 1.98
N PHE A 213 -9.82 -11.26 2.95
CA PHE A 213 -9.04 -10.03 2.85
C PHE A 213 -7.54 -10.34 2.69
N ILE A 214 -6.98 -11.21 3.53
CA ILE A 214 -5.57 -11.63 3.44
C ILE A 214 -5.27 -12.26 2.08
N VAL A 215 -6.06 -13.24 1.65
CA VAL A 215 -5.84 -13.94 0.37
C VAL A 215 -5.97 -12.95 -0.81
N SER A 216 -6.96 -12.05 -0.77
CA SER A 216 -7.12 -11.02 -1.82
C SER A 216 -5.92 -10.09 -1.92
N ALA A 217 -5.33 -9.68 -0.80
CA ALA A 217 -4.13 -8.85 -0.75
C ALA A 217 -2.89 -9.60 -1.28
N MET A 218 -2.78 -10.90 -0.97
CA MET A 218 -1.71 -11.78 -1.49
C MET A 218 -1.78 -11.97 -3.01
N VAL A 219 -2.96 -11.84 -3.62
CA VAL A 219 -3.16 -11.89 -5.07
C VAL A 219 -2.94 -10.51 -5.69
N ALA A 220 -3.63 -9.49 -5.18
CA ALA A 220 -3.67 -8.15 -5.77
C ALA A 220 -2.31 -7.44 -5.72
N GLY A 221 -1.58 -7.57 -4.61
CA GLY A 221 -0.30 -6.88 -4.41
C GLY A 221 0.80 -7.31 -5.40
N PRO A 222 1.13 -8.61 -5.49
CA PRO A 222 2.06 -9.11 -6.49
C PRO A 222 1.57 -8.85 -7.92
N ALA A 223 0.27 -8.93 -8.19
CA ALA A 223 -0.29 -8.63 -9.51
C ALA A 223 -0.03 -7.18 -9.94
N LEU A 224 -0.26 -6.21 -9.04
CA LEU A 224 0.07 -4.82 -9.32
C LEU A 224 1.58 -4.63 -9.52
N THR A 225 2.41 -5.33 -8.76
CA THR A 225 3.88 -5.25 -8.91
C THR A 225 4.34 -5.77 -10.27
N VAL A 226 3.78 -6.90 -10.73
CA VAL A 226 4.05 -7.46 -12.07
C VAL A 226 3.59 -6.48 -13.15
N LEU A 227 2.38 -5.92 -13.02
CA LEU A 227 1.85 -4.93 -13.96
C LEU A 227 2.74 -3.69 -14.02
N ALA A 228 3.07 -3.10 -12.86
CA ALA A 228 3.92 -1.93 -12.75
C ALA A 228 5.30 -2.18 -13.36
N SER A 229 5.86 -3.37 -13.11
CA SER A 229 7.12 -3.79 -13.74
C SER A 229 6.98 -3.81 -15.26
N LYS A 230 6.01 -4.55 -15.83
CA LYS A 230 5.80 -4.63 -17.30
C LYS A 230 5.57 -3.27 -17.94
N VAL A 231 4.76 -2.42 -17.32
CA VAL A 231 4.52 -1.04 -17.77
C VAL A 231 5.83 -0.23 -17.75
N ALA A 232 6.62 -0.32 -16.68
CA ALA A 232 7.89 0.38 -16.58
C ALA A 232 8.89 -0.04 -17.67
N ALA A 233 9.00 -1.34 -17.99
CA ALA A 233 9.82 -1.79 -19.12
C ALA A 233 9.33 -1.30 -20.47
N ARG A 234 8.01 -1.16 -20.66
CA ARG A 234 7.46 -0.67 -21.92
C ARG A 234 7.83 0.79 -22.18
N PHE A 235 7.86 1.62 -21.15
CA PHE A 235 8.13 3.06 -21.26
C PHE A 235 9.59 3.44 -21.03
N THR A 236 10.37 2.61 -20.33
CA THR A 236 11.75 2.93 -19.94
C THR A 236 12.73 1.91 -20.52
N PRO A 237 13.55 2.28 -21.52
CA PRO A 237 14.54 1.37 -22.13
C PRO A 237 15.61 0.86 -21.16
N ARG A 238 15.76 1.49 -19.99
CA ARG A 238 16.70 1.09 -18.92
C ARG A 238 16.13 0.06 -17.94
N ALA A 239 14.82 -0.14 -17.93
CA ALA A 239 14.18 -1.08 -17.02
C ALA A 239 14.34 -2.52 -17.56
N ARG A 240 15.39 -3.20 -17.10
CA ARG A 240 15.60 -4.63 -17.40
C ARG A 240 14.71 -5.47 -16.50
N ILE A 241 13.85 -6.29 -17.12
CA ILE A 241 12.97 -7.21 -16.42
C ILE A 241 13.43 -8.63 -16.72
N ASN A 242 13.43 -9.46 -15.68
CA ASN A 242 13.51 -10.90 -15.87
C ASN A 242 12.09 -11.44 -16.12
N GLU A 243 11.76 -11.70 -17.39
CA GLU A 243 10.43 -12.18 -17.79
C GLU A 243 10.10 -13.54 -17.17
N GLU A 244 11.09 -14.43 -17.07
CA GLU A 244 10.92 -15.73 -16.43
C GLU A 244 10.50 -15.57 -14.96
N LEU A 245 11.12 -14.64 -14.23
CA LEU A 245 10.76 -14.35 -12.86
C LEU A 245 9.34 -13.78 -12.74
N LEU A 246 8.95 -12.86 -13.61
CA LEU A 246 7.57 -12.35 -13.63
C LEU A 246 6.56 -13.45 -13.97
N ASP A 247 6.93 -14.40 -14.82
CA ASP A 247 6.07 -15.53 -15.17
C ASP A 247 5.86 -16.48 -13.99
N HIS A 248 6.92 -16.76 -13.22
CA HIS A 248 6.81 -17.52 -11.96
C HIS A 248 5.87 -16.84 -10.96
N ILE A 249 6.00 -15.52 -10.76
CA ILE A 249 5.10 -14.75 -9.89
C ILE A 249 3.67 -14.78 -10.44
N SER A 250 3.49 -14.65 -11.76
CA SER A 250 2.17 -14.68 -12.40
C SER A 250 1.47 -16.03 -12.25
N ARG A 251 2.20 -17.14 -12.35
CA ARG A 251 1.67 -18.49 -12.08
C ARG A 251 1.23 -18.64 -10.62
N PHE A 252 2.03 -18.14 -9.68
CA PHE A 252 1.66 -18.12 -8.26
C PHE A 252 0.37 -17.30 -8.04
N ILE A 253 0.27 -16.10 -8.61
CA ILE A 253 -0.93 -15.26 -8.57
C ILE A 253 -2.14 -16.01 -9.13
N GLY A 254 -1.98 -16.69 -10.28
CA GLY A 254 -3.05 -17.46 -10.91
C GLY A 254 -3.60 -18.55 -9.99
N TRP A 255 -2.74 -19.36 -9.38
CA TRP A 255 -3.16 -20.39 -8.43
C TRP A 255 -3.79 -19.81 -7.16
N ALA A 256 -3.21 -18.74 -6.62
CA ALA A 256 -3.77 -18.04 -5.46
C ALA A 256 -5.15 -17.43 -5.76
N LEU A 257 -5.37 -16.92 -6.98
CA LEU A 257 -6.65 -16.41 -7.43
C LEU A 257 -7.69 -17.53 -7.57
N VAL A 258 -7.31 -18.70 -8.10
CA VAL A 258 -8.20 -19.87 -8.13
C VAL A 258 -8.62 -20.27 -6.72
N ALA A 259 -7.68 -20.33 -5.77
CA ALA A 259 -7.99 -20.60 -4.36
C ALA A 259 -8.92 -19.53 -3.77
N TYR A 260 -8.65 -18.24 -4.02
CA TYR A 260 -9.52 -17.15 -3.60
C TYR A 260 -10.94 -17.30 -4.14
N LEU A 261 -11.10 -17.54 -5.45
CA LEU A 261 -12.40 -17.71 -6.08
C LEU A 261 -13.15 -18.93 -5.54
N TYR A 262 -12.44 -20.02 -5.24
CA TYR A 262 -13.01 -21.19 -4.59
C TYR A 262 -13.55 -20.86 -3.20
N PHE A 263 -12.75 -20.22 -2.33
CA PHE A 263 -13.21 -19.80 -1.01
C PHE A 263 -14.34 -18.79 -1.08
N ARG A 264 -14.27 -17.85 -2.03
CA ARG A 264 -15.32 -16.85 -2.24
C ARG A 264 -16.63 -17.47 -2.72
N PHE A 265 -16.55 -18.45 -3.60
CA PHE A 265 -17.72 -19.19 -4.08
C PHE A 265 -18.41 -19.94 -2.93
N TRP A 266 -17.66 -20.66 -2.11
CA TRP A 266 -18.20 -21.33 -0.93
C TRP A 266 -18.76 -20.37 0.12
N ASP A 267 -18.07 -19.25 0.35
CA ASP A 267 -18.55 -18.21 1.24
C ASP A 267 -19.89 -17.63 0.76
N VAL A 268 -20.08 -17.47 -0.56
CA VAL A 268 -21.37 -17.04 -1.14
C VAL A 268 -22.45 -18.12 -1.05
N LEU A 269 -22.11 -19.39 -1.32
CA LEU A 269 -23.06 -20.50 -1.19
C LEU A 269 -23.53 -20.71 0.26
N ALA A 270 -22.67 -20.50 1.24
CA ALA A 270 -23.04 -20.58 2.65
C ALA A 270 -24.03 -19.47 3.09
N MET A 271 -24.34 -18.49 2.21
CA MET A 271 -25.32 -17.45 2.47
C MET A 271 -26.75 -17.80 2.09
N SER A 272 -26.94 -18.79 1.21
CA SER A 272 -28.26 -19.24 0.75
C SER A 272 -28.83 -20.30 1.68
#